data_AF-A0A699VPA4-F1
#
_entry.id   AF-A0A699VPA4-F1
#
_cell.length_a   1.000
_cell.length_b   1.000
_cell.length_c   1.000
_cell.angle_alpha   90.00
_cell.angle_beta   90.00
_cell.angle_gamma   90.00
#
_symmetry.space_group_name_H-M   'P 1'
#
loop_
_entity.id
_entity.type
_entity.pdbx_description
1 polymer ?
#
loop_
_entity_poly.entity_id
_entity_poly.type
_entity_poly.pdbx_seq_one_letter_code
_entity_poly.pdbx_strand_id
1 'polypeptide(L)'
;NRGLKRILKRTVGENRALWSDKLEDALWAFRTAFKTFVGCTPCRLVYGKACHLPLELEHKAFWALKHTNFDLKTVGDHRKLQLNELSELRDQAYENSLIYLKHYHGGDPPPLEIPDVQI
;
A
#
# COMPACT_ATOMS: atom_id res chain seq x y z
N ASN A 1 -4.01 28.21 8.49
CA ASN A 1 -5.15 27.43 7.93
C ASN A 1 -6.30 28.20 7.27
N ARG A 2 -6.57 29.49 7.55
CA ARG A 2 -7.71 30.20 6.90
C ARG A 2 -7.55 30.41 5.38
N GLY A 3 -6.34 30.68 4.90
CA GLY A 3 -6.05 30.88 3.47
C GLY A 3 -6.28 29.62 2.62
N LEU A 4 -5.68 28.50 3.02
CA LEU A 4 -5.88 27.21 2.36
C LEU A 4 -7.36 26.80 2.32
N LYS A 5 -8.10 26.96 3.43
CA LYS A 5 -9.55 26.71 3.47
C LYS A 5 -10.32 27.55 2.45
N ARG A 6 -9.91 28.80 2.21
CA ARG A 6 -10.54 29.69 1.22
C ARG A 6 -10.25 29.25 -0.22
N ILE A 7 -9.02 28.82 -0.50
CA ILE A 7 -8.63 28.29 -1.81
C ILE A 7 -9.38 26.99 -2.09
N LEU A 8 -9.33 26.02 -1.17
CA LEU A 8 -10.02 24.75 -1.30
C LEU A 8 -11.53 24.93 -1.49
N LYS A 9 -12.17 25.84 -0.74
CA LYS A 9 -13.59 26.15 -0.90
C LYS A 9 -13.92 26.70 -2.30
N ARG A 10 -13.01 27.48 -2.92
CA ARG A 10 -13.19 27.97 -4.30
C ARG A 10 -12.97 26.87 -5.33
N THR A 11 -11.98 26.01 -5.15
CA THR A 11 -11.64 24.97 -6.13
C THR A 11 -12.66 23.82 -6.11
N VAL A 12 -13.08 23.38 -4.93
CA VAL A 12 -14.02 22.26 -4.74
C VAL A 12 -15.45 22.68 -5.11
N GLY A 13 -15.82 23.95 -4.91
CA GLY A 13 -17.16 24.45 -5.23
C GLY A 13 -18.22 23.77 -4.35
N GLU A 14 -19.36 23.41 -4.96
CA GLU A 14 -20.45 22.70 -4.28
C GLU A 14 -20.22 21.18 -4.19
N ASN A 15 -19.38 20.63 -5.08
CA ASN A 15 -19.18 19.20 -5.17
C ASN A 15 -18.10 18.71 -4.18
N ARG A 16 -18.55 18.33 -2.98
CA ARG A 16 -17.69 17.81 -1.90
C ARG A 16 -16.99 16.50 -2.24
N ALA A 17 -17.43 15.74 -3.25
CA ALA A 17 -16.78 14.48 -3.63
C ALA A 17 -15.38 14.72 -4.22
N LEU A 18 -15.18 15.87 -4.89
CA LEU A 18 -13.91 16.22 -5.54
C LEU A 18 -12.88 16.86 -4.58
N TRP A 19 -13.10 16.79 -3.27
CA TRP A 19 -12.24 17.48 -2.30
C TRP A 19 -10.82 16.92 -2.30
N SER A 20 -10.67 15.59 -2.37
CA SER A 20 -9.39 14.89 -2.28
C SER A 20 -8.54 15.20 -3.51
N ASP A 21 -9.14 15.05 -4.69
CA ASP A 21 -8.45 15.27 -5.98
C ASP A 21 -7.96 16.71 -6.13
N LYS A 22 -8.74 17.68 -5.62
CA LYS A 22 -8.42 19.11 -5.70
C LYS A 22 -7.57 19.62 -4.53
N LEU A 23 -7.33 18.79 -3.51
CA LEU A 23 -6.57 19.20 -2.33
C LEU A 23 -5.12 19.50 -2.71
N GLU A 24 -4.52 18.67 -3.56
CA GLU A 24 -3.13 18.83 -4.03
C GLU A 24 -2.96 20.13 -4.81
N ASP A 25 -3.87 20.43 -5.73
CA ASP A 25 -3.85 21.69 -6.48
C ASP A 25 -4.06 22.91 -5.57
N ALA A 26 -4.95 22.80 -4.59
CA ALA A 26 -5.19 23.86 -3.61
C ALA A 26 -3.98 24.10 -2.70
N LEU A 27 -3.27 23.04 -2.29
CA LEU A 27 -2.02 23.12 -1.54
C LEU A 27 -0.92 23.75 -2.39
N TRP A 28 -0.80 23.33 -3.66
CA TRP A 28 0.15 23.89 -4.61
C TRP A 28 -0.06 25.40 -4.81
N ALA A 29 -1.29 25.83 -5.09
CA ALA A 29 -1.65 27.23 -5.25
C ALA A 29 -1.42 28.04 -3.96
N PHE A 30 -1.70 27.46 -2.79
CA PHE A 30 -1.43 28.09 -1.52
C PHE A 30 0.08 28.29 -1.29
N ARG A 31 0.92 27.33 -1.67
CA ARG A 31 2.36 27.41 -1.46
C ARG A 31 3.05 28.40 -2.40
N THR A 32 2.60 28.44 -3.66
CA THR A 32 3.31 29.13 -4.74
C THR A 32 2.70 30.47 -5.15
N ALA A 33 1.38 30.63 -5.10
CA ALA A 33 0.68 31.82 -5.60
C ALA A 33 0.08 32.70 -4.49
N PHE A 34 -0.28 32.11 -3.34
CA PHE A 34 -0.83 32.88 -2.23
C PHE A 34 0.24 33.78 -1.61
N LYS A 35 -0.04 35.08 -1.56
CA LYS A 35 0.81 36.06 -0.87
C LYS A 35 0.31 36.28 0.55
N THR A 36 1.23 36.22 1.50
CA THR A 36 0.98 36.61 2.90
C THR A 36 0.84 38.13 3.00
N PHE A 37 0.49 38.65 4.20
CA PHE A 37 0.39 40.10 4.43
C PHE A 37 1.71 40.85 4.16
N VAL A 38 2.85 40.13 4.23
CA VAL A 38 4.21 40.63 3.91
C VAL A 38 4.49 40.61 2.40
N GLY A 39 3.55 40.12 1.56
CA GLY A 39 3.72 40.00 0.12
C GLY A 39 4.55 38.78 -0.33
N CYS A 40 5.07 37.99 0.61
CA CYS A 40 5.83 36.78 0.35
C CYS A 40 4.92 35.54 0.27
N THR A 41 5.29 34.58 -0.56
CA THR A 41 4.63 33.27 -0.62
C THR A 41 5.09 32.38 0.53
N PRO A 42 4.26 31.44 1.02
CA PRO A 42 4.66 30.49 2.05
C PRO A 42 5.96 29.75 1.72
N CYS A 43 6.13 29.34 0.46
CA CYS A 43 7.37 28.76 -0.04
C CYS A 43 8.60 29.62 0.23
N ARG A 44 8.52 30.91 -0.09
CA ARG A 44 9.62 31.85 0.10
C ARG A 44 9.95 32.08 1.57
N LEU A 45 8.97 31.98 2.46
CA LEU A 45 9.17 32.11 3.91
C LEU A 45 9.90 30.89 4.51
N VAL A 46 9.58 29.67 4.05
CA VAL A 46 10.17 28.43 4.58
C VAL A 46 11.56 28.18 4.01
N TYR A 47 11.73 28.33 2.69
CA TYR A 47 12.96 27.95 2.00
C TYR A 47 13.84 29.15 1.60
N GLY A 48 13.42 30.38 1.91
CA GLY A 48 14.14 31.62 1.55
C GLY A 48 14.11 31.96 0.05
N LYS A 49 13.64 31.05 -0.82
CA LYS A 49 13.53 31.19 -2.27
C LYS A 49 12.17 30.67 -2.76
N ALA A 50 11.79 30.97 -4.00
CA ALA A 50 10.62 30.35 -4.61
C ALA A 50 10.81 28.82 -4.61
N CYS A 51 9.80 28.05 -4.18
CA CYS A 51 9.88 26.60 -4.26
C CYS A 51 10.06 26.21 -5.73
N HIS A 52 11.17 25.54 -6.04
CA HIS A 52 11.30 24.86 -7.31
C HIS A 52 10.36 23.64 -7.24
N LEU A 53 9.35 23.62 -8.12
CA LEU A 53 8.51 22.46 -8.45
C LEU A 53 9.24 21.10 -8.38
N PRO A 54 10.53 20.98 -8.77
CA PRO A 54 11.36 19.79 -8.54
C PRO A 54 11.33 19.19 -7.12
N LEU A 55 11.47 19.99 -6.05
CA LEU A 55 11.65 19.44 -4.70
C LEU A 55 10.38 18.73 -4.18
N GLU A 56 9.21 19.29 -4.48
CA GLU A 56 7.94 18.64 -4.11
C GLU A 56 7.68 17.37 -4.93
N LEU A 57 8.09 17.37 -6.22
CA LEU A 57 8.00 16.19 -7.08
C LEU A 57 8.97 15.09 -6.62
N GLU A 58 10.21 15.44 -6.25
CA GLU A 58 11.19 14.51 -5.68
C GLU A 58 10.66 13.88 -4.38
N HIS A 59 10.09 14.68 -3.49
CA HIS A 59 9.49 14.17 -2.26
C HIS A 59 8.30 13.23 -2.55
N LYS A 60 7.43 13.56 -3.51
CA LYS A 60 6.32 12.68 -3.92
C LYS A 60 6.83 11.37 -4.53
N ALA A 61 7.82 11.44 -5.42
CA ALA A 61 8.44 10.26 -6.02
C ALA A 61 9.11 9.38 -4.95
N PHE A 62 9.80 9.99 -3.98
CA PHE A 62 10.39 9.29 -2.84
C PHE A 62 9.34 8.54 -2.01
N TRP A 63 8.21 9.18 -1.67
CA TRP A 63 7.16 8.53 -0.90
C TRP A 63 6.44 7.42 -1.68
N ALA A 64 6.18 7.61 -2.97
CA ALA A 64 5.62 6.58 -3.83
C ALA A 64 6.56 5.35 -3.89
N LEU A 65 7.86 5.58 -4.11
CA LEU A 65 8.86 4.52 -4.12
C LEU A 65 8.95 3.78 -2.76
N LYS A 66 8.89 4.53 -1.66
CA LYS A 66 8.89 3.94 -0.31
C LYS A 66 7.66 3.06 -0.07
N HIS A 67 6.49 3.50 -0.54
CA HIS A 67 5.25 2.72 -0.44
C HIS A 67 5.33 1.44 -1.27
N THR A 68 5.76 1.53 -2.54
CA THR A 68 5.89 0.35 -3.41
C THR A 68 6.90 -0.66 -2.86
N ASN A 69 7.98 -0.20 -2.23
CA ASN A 69 8.96 -1.09 -1.58
C ASN A 69 8.37 -1.81 -0.36
N PHE A 70 7.50 -1.15 0.39
CA PHE A 70 6.80 -1.77 1.51
C PHE A 70 5.82 -2.84 1.02
N ASP A 71 5.03 -2.52 0.00
CA ASP A 71 4.09 -3.45 -0.62
C ASP A 71 4.80 -4.67 -1.22
N LEU A 72 5.96 -4.47 -1.87
CA LEU A 72 6.73 -5.57 -2.43
C LEU A 72 7.23 -6.52 -1.34
N LYS A 73 7.67 -5.98 -0.19
CA LYS A 73 8.13 -6.79 0.94
C LYS A 73 6.99 -7.61 1.54
N THR A 74 5.83 -6.99 1.77
CA THR A 74 4.66 -7.69 2.33
C THR A 74 4.15 -8.78 1.38
N VAL A 75 4.11 -8.50 0.07
CA VAL A 75 3.77 -9.50 -0.96
C VAL A 75 4.81 -10.63 -0.99
N GLY A 76 6.10 -10.32 -0.88
CA GLY A 76 7.17 -11.30 -0.82
C GLY A 76 7.05 -12.24 0.39
N ASP A 77 6.80 -11.67 1.57
CA ASP A 77 6.61 -12.43 2.81
C ASP A 77 5.35 -13.31 2.73
N HIS A 78 4.24 -12.80 2.19
CA HIS A 78 3.02 -13.58 1.98
C HIS A 78 3.24 -14.75 1.02
N ARG A 79 3.90 -14.50 -0.12
CA ARG A 79 4.21 -15.57 -1.09
C ARG A 79 5.11 -16.65 -0.47
N LYS A 80 6.07 -16.24 0.36
CA LYS A 80 6.95 -17.19 1.06
C LYS A 80 6.17 -18.07 2.04
N LEU A 81 5.22 -17.50 2.77
CA LEU A 81 4.32 -18.26 3.65
C LEU A 81 3.51 -19.29 2.86
N GLN A 82 2.87 -18.88 1.76
CA GLN A 82 2.10 -19.79 0.91
C GLN A 82 2.94 -20.95 0.34
N LEU A 83 4.19 -20.68 -0.04
CA LEU A 83 5.10 -21.73 -0.52
C LEU A 83 5.49 -22.72 0.58
N ASN A 84 5.68 -22.24 1.81
CA ASN A 84 5.96 -23.09 2.97
C ASN A 84 4.77 -24.01 3.27
N GLU A 85 3.55 -23.47 3.32
CA GLU A 85 2.31 -24.25 3.53
C GLU A 85 2.15 -25.35 2.47
N LEU A 86 2.38 -25.02 1.19
CA LEU A 86 2.34 -26.00 0.11
C LEU A 86 3.41 -27.10 0.25
N SER A 87 4.60 -26.76 0.75
CA SER A 87 5.65 -27.74 1.02
C SER A 87 5.23 -28.71 2.12
N GLU A 88 4.65 -28.21 3.21
CA GLU A 88 4.16 -29.02 4.32
C GLU A 88 3.05 -29.97 3.87
N LEU A 89 2.10 -29.48 3.06
CA LEU A 89 1.03 -30.32 2.49
C LEU A 89 1.58 -31.43 1.59
N ARG A 90 2.61 -31.14 0.79
CA ARG A 90 3.26 -32.15 -0.05
C ARG A 90 3.92 -33.23 0.81
N ASP A 91 4.62 -32.82 1.86
CA ASP A 91 5.34 -33.74 2.73
C ASP A 91 4.34 -34.62 3.51
N GLN A 92 3.21 -34.05 3.96
CA GLN A 92 2.10 -34.80 4.56
C GLN A 92 1.48 -35.80 3.57
N ALA A 93 1.26 -35.41 2.31
CA ALA A 93 0.72 -36.29 1.29
C ALA A 93 1.68 -37.46 0.98
N TYR A 94 2.99 -37.21 1.00
CA TYR A 94 4.02 -38.23 0.82
C TYR A 94 4.01 -39.25 1.97
N GLU A 95 3.97 -38.79 3.22
CA GLU A 95 3.86 -39.68 4.38
C GLU A 95 2.56 -40.48 4.37
N ASN A 96 1.43 -39.85 4.04
CA ASN A 96 0.14 -40.53 3.91
C ASN A 96 0.20 -41.62 2.82
N SER A 97 0.78 -41.32 1.66
CA SER A 97 0.97 -42.31 0.59
C SER A 97 1.84 -43.49 1.03
N LEU A 98 2.91 -43.21 1.77
CA LEU A 98 3.80 -44.24 2.29
C LEU A 98 3.08 -45.15 3.31
N ILE A 99 2.22 -44.57 4.15
CA ILE A 99 1.35 -45.33 5.08
C ILE A 99 0.42 -46.25 4.28
N TYR A 100 -0.30 -45.71 3.29
CA TYR A 100 -1.17 -46.53 2.43
C TYR A 100 -0.42 -47.71 1.80
N LEU A 101 0.74 -47.46 1.18
CA LEU A 101 1.54 -48.51 0.54
C LEU A 101 1.96 -49.61 1.54
N LYS A 102 2.36 -49.24 2.75
CA LYS A 102 2.72 -50.20 3.81
C LYS A 102 1.53 -51.09 4.21
N HIS A 103 0.32 -50.53 4.27
CA HIS A 103 -0.90 -51.29 4.60
C HIS A 103 -1.32 -52.26 3.48
N TYR A 104 -1.23 -51.87 2.21
CA TYR A 104 -1.53 -52.77 1.08
C TYR A 104 -0.62 -53.99 1.03
N HIS A 105 0.64 -53.87 1.48
CA HIS A 105 1.58 -54.99 1.57
C HIS A 105 1.49 -55.78 2.89
N GLY A 106 0.73 -55.30 3.89
CA GLY A 106 0.69 -55.83 5.26
C GLY A 106 -0.65 -56.37 5.77
N GLY A 107 -1.77 -56.11 5.08
CA GLY A 107 -3.11 -56.60 5.45
C GLY A 107 -3.96 -55.56 6.19
N ASP A 108 -5.14 -55.30 5.62
CA ASP A 108 -6.23 -54.36 5.93
C ASP A 108 -5.95 -52.83 5.89
N PRO A 109 -6.72 -52.05 5.08
CA PRO A 109 -6.49 -50.62 4.88
C PRO A 109 -7.11 -49.73 5.97
N PRO A 110 -6.47 -48.60 6.35
CA PRO A 110 -6.99 -47.67 7.34
C PRO A 110 -8.10 -46.75 6.76
N PRO A 111 -9.03 -46.25 7.59
CA PRO A 111 -10.08 -45.34 7.14
C PRO A 111 -9.50 -44.02 6.63
N LEU A 112 -9.99 -43.54 5.49
CA LEU A 112 -9.62 -42.24 4.91
C LEU A 112 -10.11 -41.11 5.82
N GLU A 113 -9.22 -40.48 6.59
CA GLU A 113 -9.52 -39.18 7.20
C GLU A 113 -9.36 -38.09 6.13
N ILE A 114 -10.49 -37.64 5.59
CA ILE A 114 -10.54 -36.45 4.73
C ILE A 114 -10.39 -35.26 5.68
N PRO A 115 -9.32 -34.43 5.58
CA PRO A 115 -9.23 -33.24 6.40
C PRO A 115 -10.36 -32.31 6.00
N ASP A 116 -11.13 -31.85 6.99
CA ASP A 116 -12.21 -30.87 6.80
C ASP A 116 -11.65 -29.62 6.12
N VAL A 117 -11.89 -29.51 4.82
CA VAL A 117 -11.68 -28.27 4.07
C VAL A 117 -12.80 -27.32 4.49
N GLN A 118 -12.51 -26.47 5.48
CA GLN A 118 -13.37 -25.32 5.79
C GLN A 118 -13.31 -24.33 4.62
N ILE A 119 -14.40 -24.29 3.84
CA ILE A 119 -14.68 -23.27 2.82
C ILE A 119 -15.08 -21.96 3.51
#